data_AF-A0A1I2CTJ8-F1
#
_entry.id   AF-A0A1I2CTJ8-F1
#
_cell.length_a   1.000
_cell.length_b   1.000
_cell.length_c   1.000
_cell.angle_alpha   90.00
_cell.angle_beta   90.00
_cell.angle_gamma   90.00
#
_symmetry.space_group_name_H-M   'P 1'
#
loop_
_entity.id
_entity.type
_entity.pdbx_description
1 polymer ?
#
loop_
_entity_poly.entity_id
_entity_poly.type
_entity_poly.pdbx_seq_one_letter_code
_entity_poly.pdbx_strand_id
1 'polypeptide(L)'
;MELKIFMPIKNKDLIELYINNFATRSFRNTADLDYIAARMCYRAALYSQFLWSALQAFEKYYKAILLYNRIVAKDIKHDLAIAQKYAKKLCFVIELSASSIKLLEHLNSYGQYRYLEVSYFVKGSVFAELDKAVWELRRYCRVLDIPFQFQVKNLFQCLP
;
A
#
# COMPACT_ATOMS: atom_id res chain seq x y z
N MET A 1 -9.08 -3.98 46.81
CA MET A 1 -9.02 -3.03 45.68
C MET A 1 -9.18 -3.86 44.42
N GLU A 2 -10.42 -4.00 43.95
CA GLU A 2 -10.78 -4.92 42.87
C GLU A 2 -10.22 -4.46 41.52
N LEU A 3 -9.57 -5.39 40.83
CA LEU A 3 -9.09 -5.27 39.47
C LEU A 3 -10.26 -4.97 38.52
N LYS A 4 -10.31 -3.75 37.99
CA LYS A 4 -11.31 -3.33 37.00
C LYS A 4 -11.13 -4.09 35.67
N ILE A 5 -11.94 -5.13 35.51
CA ILE A 5 -12.67 -5.51 34.29
C ILE A 5 -11.81 -5.50 33.01
N PHE A 6 -11.22 -6.66 32.70
CA PHE A 6 -10.94 -7.06 31.32
C PHE A 6 -12.29 -7.10 30.59
N MET A 7 -12.60 -6.11 29.76
CA MET A 7 -13.72 -6.26 28.83
C MET A 7 -13.34 -7.39 27.86
N PRO A 8 -14.15 -8.46 27.73
CA PRO A 8 -13.85 -9.51 26.78
C PRO A 8 -13.90 -8.92 25.38
N ILE A 9 -12.77 -8.98 24.67
CA ILE A 9 -12.73 -8.62 23.25
C ILE A 9 -13.71 -9.55 22.54
N LYS A 10 -14.71 -8.99 21.86
CA LYS A 10 -15.65 -9.84 21.12
C LYS A 10 -14.88 -10.55 20.01
N ASN A 11 -15.23 -11.80 19.73
CA ASN A 11 -14.56 -12.60 18.70
C ASN A 11 -14.52 -11.87 17.33
N LYS A 12 -15.57 -11.11 17.02
CA LYS A 12 -15.63 -10.27 15.81
C LYS A 12 -14.53 -9.19 15.77
N ASP A 13 -14.26 -8.52 16.88
CA ASP A 13 -13.24 -7.46 16.95
C ASP A 13 -11.82 -8.04 16.78
N LEU A 14 -11.60 -9.27 17.27
CA LEU A 14 -10.35 -10.00 17.04
C LEU A 14 -10.15 -10.32 15.56
N ILE A 15 -11.20 -10.77 14.86
CA ILE A 15 -11.13 -11.05 13.42
C ILE A 15 -10.75 -9.79 12.64
N GLU A 16 -11.36 -8.65 12.94
CA GLU A 16 -11.03 -7.37 12.30
C GLU A 16 -9.56 -6.97 12.53
N LEU A 17 -9.06 -7.18 13.75
CA LEU A 17 -7.66 -6.95 14.08
C LEU A 17 -6.73 -7.87 13.28
N TYR A 18 -7.04 -9.16 13.16
CA TYR A 18 -6.26 -10.11 12.39
C TYR A 18 -6.26 -9.77 10.89
N ILE A 19 -7.39 -9.33 10.33
CA ILE A 19 -7.46 -8.87 8.94
C ILE A 19 -6.57 -7.66 8.72
N ASN A 20 -6.60 -6.68 9.64
CA ASN A 20 -5.73 -5.50 9.57
C ASN A 20 -4.25 -5.87 9.73
N ASN A 21 -3.93 -6.83 10.60
CA ASN A 21 -2.59 -7.35 10.77
C ASN A 21 -2.09 -8.03 9.48
N PHE A 22 -2.94 -8.85 8.85
CA PHE A 22 -2.65 -9.48 7.57
C PHE A 22 -2.43 -8.44 6.47
N ALA A 23 -3.32 -7.45 6.33
CA ALA A 23 -3.17 -6.36 5.35
C ALA A 23 -1.84 -5.62 5.53
N THR A 24 -1.46 -5.39 6.78
CA THR A 24 -0.21 -4.73 7.13
C THR A 24 1.01 -5.55 6.74
N ARG A 25 1.07 -6.82 7.15
CA ARG A 25 2.26 -7.65 6.96
C ARG A 25 2.39 -8.13 5.52
N SER A 26 1.30 -8.60 4.94
CA SER A 26 1.30 -9.25 3.62
C SER A 26 1.36 -8.24 2.48
N PHE A 27 0.74 -7.07 2.63
CA PHE A 27 0.69 -6.06 1.58
C PHE A 27 1.54 -4.85 1.87
N ARG A 28 1.24 -4.07 2.92
CA ARG A 28 1.94 -2.80 3.16
C ARG A 28 3.43 -2.98 3.36
N ASN A 29 3.83 -3.86 4.27
CA ASN A 29 5.24 -4.09 4.58
C ASN A 29 5.98 -4.69 3.38
N THR A 30 5.36 -5.65 2.67
CA THR A 30 5.92 -6.21 1.44
C THR A 30 6.09 -5.15 0.34
N ALA A 31 5.12 -4.24 0.21
CA ALA A 31 5.19 -3.12 -0.74
C ALA A 31 6.34 -2.15 -0.40
N ASP A 32 6.58 -1.90 0.89
CA ASP A 32 7.72 -1.09 1.34
C ASP A 32 9.05 -1.76 0.92
N LEU A 33 9.14 -3.09 0.99
CA LEU A 33 10.30 -3.85 0.52
C LEU A 33 10.46 -3.78 -1.02
N ASP A 34 9.36 -3.94 -1.76
CA ASP A 34 9.36 -3.81 -3.22
C ASP A 34 9.79 -2.40 -3.67
N TYR A 35 9.36 -1.37 -2.95
CA TYR A 35 9.78 0.01 -3.19
C TYR A 35 11.30 0.20 -2.98
N ILE A 36 11.86 -0.33 -1.88
CA ILE A 36 13.31 -0.30 -1.64
C ILE A 36 14.05 -1.06 -2.75
N ALA A 37 13.55 -2.25 -3.13
CA ALA A 37 14.12 -3.04 -4.21
C ALA A 37 14.12 -2.26 -5.54
N ALA A 38 13.01 -1.60 -5.88
CA ALA A 38 12.92 -0.75 -7.07
C ALA A 38 14.02 0.32 -7.06
N ARG A 39 14.20 1.03 -5.95
CA ARG A 39 15.26 2.06 -5.83
C ARG A 39 16.65 1.48 -6.06
N MET A 40 16.94 0.31 -5.50
CA MET A 40 18.23 -0.35 -5.68
C MET A 40 18.44 -0.79 -7.14
N CYS A 41 17.42 -1.39 -7.76
CA CYS A 41 17.45 -1.79 -9.17
C CYS A 41 17.68 -0.58 -10.08
N TYR A 42 17.02 0.56 -9.83
CA TYR A 42 17.20 1.78 -10.61
C TYR A 42 18.66 2.26 -10.55
N ARG A 43 19.23 2.34 -9.34
CA ARG A 43 20.62 2.77 -9.14
C ARG A 43 21.64 1.82 -9.79
N ALA A 44 21.30 0.53 -9.88
CA ALA A 44 22.10 -0.47 -10.56
C ALA A 44 21.82 -0.58 -12.08
N ALA A 45 21.01 0.33 -12.64
CA ALA A 45 20.57 0.28 -14.04
C ALA A 45 19.85 -1.02 -14.46
N LEU A 46 19.28 -1.76 -13.51
CA LEU A 46 18.46 -2.95 -13.74
C LEU A 46 17.01 -2.54 -14.04
N TYR A 47 16.79 -1.85 -15.16
CA TYR A 47 15.55 -1.13 -15.43
C TYR A 47 14.29 -2.01 -15.51
N SER A 48 14.37 -3.21 -16.08
CA SER A 48 13.23 -4.15 -16.09
C SER A 48 12.82 -4.54 -14.66
N GLN A 49 13.80 -4.80 -13.80
CA GLN A 49 13.54 -5.14 -12.39
C GLN A 49 13.05 -3.94 -11.60
N PHE A 50 13.55 -2.75 -11.90
CA PHE A 50 13.00 -1.51 -11.38
C PHE A 50 11.51 -1.35 -11.70
N LEU A 51 11.13 -1.49 -12.97
CA LEU A 51 9.75 -1.34 -13.42
C LEU A 51 8.82 -2.37 -12.75
N TRP A 52 9.26 -3.63 -12.68
CA TRP A 52 8.51 -4.70 -12.02
C TRP A 52 8.35 -4.45 -10.52
N SER A 53 9.43 -4.19 -9.80
CA SER A 53 9.38 -3.93 -8.36
C SER A 53 8.56 -2.69 -8.02
N ALA A 54 8.65 -1.62 -8.83
CA ALA A 54 7.82 -0.44 -8.65
C ALA A 54 6.32 -0.74 -8.86
N LEU A 55 5.96 -1.44 -9.95
CA LEU A 55 4.59 -1.90 -10.20
C LEU A 55 4.05 -2.72 -9.02
N GLN A 56 4.84 -3.68 -8.55
CA GLN A 56 4.52 -4.54 -7.42
C GLN A 56 4.30 -3.78 -6.11
N ALA A 57 5.09 -2.74 -5.84
CA ALA A 57 4.90 -1.89 -4.66
C ALA A 57 3.53 -1.19 -4.70
N PHE A 58 3.20 -0.52 -5.80
CA PHE A 58 1.92 0.19 -5.93
C PHE A 58 0.71 -0.75 -5.90
N GLU A 59 0.78 -1.90 -6.57
CA GLU A 59 -0.26 -2.93 -6.52
C GLU A 59 -0.57 -3.34 -5.08
N LYS A 60 0.47 -3.63 -4.30
CA LYS A 60 0.33 -4.05 -2.91
C LYS A 60 -0.13 -2.90 -2.01
N TYR A 61 0.30 -1.66 -2.23
CA TYR A 61 -0.26 -0.51 -1.50
C TYR A 61 -1.75 -0.36 -1.72
N TYR A 62 -2.25 -0.47 -2.95
CA TYR A 62 -3.68 -0.45 -3.22
C TYR A 62 -4.40 -1.62 -2.55
N LYS A 63 -3.87 -2.85 -2.63
CA LYS A 63 -4.45 -4.01 -1.93
C LYS A 63 -4.53 -3.79 -0.41
N ALA A 64 -3.50 -3.20 0.19
CA ALA A 64 -3.52 -2.85 1.61
C ALA A 64 -4.63 -1.84 1.92
N ILE A 65 -4.71 -0.74 1.16
CA ILE A 65 -5.72 0.30 1.34
C ILE A 65 -7.14 -0.28 1.23
N LEU A 66 -7.40 -1.06 0.17
CA LEU A 66 -8.71 -1.67 -0.06
C LEU A 66 -9.07 -2.66 1.05
N LEU A 67 -8.11 -3.47 1.50
CA LEU A 67 -8.35 -4.44 2.57
C LEU A 67 -8.60 -3.76 3.92
N TYR A 68 -7.86 -2.70 4.26
CA TYR A 68 -8.13 -1.89 5.46
C TYR A 68 -9.57 -1.34 5.48
N ASN A 69 -10.12 -1.04 4.31
CA ASN A 69 -11.48 -0.51 4.14
C ASN A 69 -12.51 -1.59 3.77
N ARG A 70 -12.15 -2.88 3.86
CA ARG A 70 -13.03 -4.05 3.57
C ARG A 70 -13.63 -4.04 2.16
N ILE A 71 -12.96 -3.42 1.20
CA ILE A 71 -13.35 -3.44 -0.20
C ILE A 71 -12.84 -4.73 -0.84
N VAL A 72 -13.76 -5.58 -1.28
CA VAL A 72 -13.43 -6.83 -1.98
C VAL A 72 -12.97 -6.53 -3.41
N ALA A 73 -11.72 -6.86 -3.72
CA ALA A 73 -11.12 -6.65 -5.04
C ALA A 73 -10.20 -7.84 -5.41
N LYS A 74 -10.77 -8.88 -6.01
CA LYS A 74 -10.09 -10.17 -6.25
C LYS A 74 -9.37 -10.24 -7.61
N ASP A 75 -9.64 -9.30 -8.50
CA ASP A 75 -9.27 -9.30 -9.92
C ASP A 75 -8.20 -8.25 -10.28
N ILE A 76 -7.69 -7.50 -9.30
CA ILE A 76 -6.63 -6.49 -9.50
C ILE A 76 -5.43 -7.07 -10.25
N LYS A 77 -5.00 -8.29 -9.90
CA LYS A 77 -3.77 -8.92 -10.42
C LYS A 77 -2.62 -7.91 -10.44
N HIS A 78 -2.04 -7.60 -11.60
CA HIS A 78 -0.95 -6.64 -11.81
C HIS A 78 -1.41 -5.34 -12.51
N ASP A 79 -2.72 -5.07 -12.51
CA ASP A 79 -3.30 -3.93 -13.21
C ASP A 79 -3.67 -2.80 -12.23
N LEU A 80 -2.88 -1.73 -12.26
CA LEU A 80 -3.07 -0.54 -11.44
C LEU A 80 -4.33 0.25 -11.83
N ALA A 81 -4.78 0.19 -13.10
CA ALA A 81 -6.02 0.85 -13.50
C ALA A 81 -7.23 0.19 -12.85
N ILE A 82 -7.23 -1.14 -12.73
CA ILE A 82 -8.25 -1.88 -11.96
C ILE A 82 -8.17 -1.48 -10.49
N ALA A 83 -6.97 -1.42 -9.90
CA ALA A 83 -6.78 -1.00 -8.52
C ALA A 83 -7.37 0.41 -8.24
N GLN A 84 -7.10 1.37 -9.13
CA GLN A 84 -7.65 2.73 -9.08
C GLN A 84 -9.17 2.76 -9.21
N LYS A 85 -9.76 1.90 -10.06
CA LYS A 85 -11.22 1.76 -10.17
C LYS A 85 -11.84 1.31 -8.84
N TYR A 86 -11.23 0.36 -8.14
CA TYR A 86 -11.69 -0.05 -6.82
C TYR A 86 -11.50 1.04 -5.77
N ALA A 87 -10.41 1.80 -5.84
CA ALA A 87 -10.14 2.90 -4.92
C ALA A 87 -11.23 3.99 -4.95
N LYS A 88 -11.97 4.15 -6.06
CA LYS A 88 -13.13 5.06 -6.13
C LYS A 88 -14.29 4.68 -5.20
N LYS A 89 -14.29 3.47 -4.62
CA LYS A 89 -15.29 3.01 -3.64
C LYS A 89 -14.94 3.38 -2.20
N LEU A 90 -13.75 3.96 -1.96
CA LEU A 90 -13.34 4.41 -0.65
C LEU A 90 -14.22 5.59 -0.19
N CYS A 91 -14.36 5.76 1.12
CA CYS A 91 -15.05 6.90 1.72
C CYS A 91 -14.23 8.21 1.64
N PHE A 92 -13.01 8.15 1.11
CA PHE A 92 -12.11 9.28 0.90
C PHE A 92 -11.48 9.21 -0.49
N VAL A 93 -10.98 10.34 -0.97
CA VAL A 93 -10.29 10.43 -2.25
C VAL A 93 -8.79 10.23 -2.04
N ILE A 94 -8.19 9.37 -2.86
CA ILE A 94 -6.72 9.28 -2.96
C ILE A 94 -6.27 10.37 -3.91
N GLU A 95 -5.54 11.34 -3.37
CA GLU A 95 -5.01 12.47 -4.15
C GLU A 95 -3.61 12.13 -4.67
N LEU A 96 -3.49 12.04 -5.99
CA LEU A 96 -2.22 11.84 -6.68
C LEU A 96 -1.97 13.03 -7.61
N SER A 97 -0.72 13.50 -7.64
CA SER A 97 -0.34 14.53 -8.60
C SER A 97 -0.32 13.98 -10.04
N ALA A 98 -0.43 14.87 -11.03
CA ALA A 98 -0.38 14.48 -12.44
C ALA A 98 0.91 13.71 -12.81
N SER A 99 2.04 14.02 -12.17
CA SER A 99 3.30 13.28 -12.34
C SER A 99 3.19 11.85 -11.82
N SER A 100 2.57 11.66 -10.64
CA SER A 100 2.39 10.34 -10.04
C SER A 100 1.42 9.49 -10.85
N ILE A 101 0.34 10.09 -11.37
CA ILE A 101 -0.61 9.39 -12.26
C ILE A 101 0.11 8.91 -13.52
N LYS A 102 0.89 9.78 -14.19
CA LYS A 102 1.68 9.41 -15.37
C LYS A 102 2.69 8.29 -15.07
N LEU A 103 3.34 8.33 -13.90
CA LEU A 103 4.23 7.25 -13.49
C LEU A 103 3.46 5.93 -13.34
N LEU A 104 2.30 5.93 -12.67
CA LEU A 104 1.50 4.72 -12.49
C LEU A 104 1.02 4.16 -13.83
N GLU A 105 0.61 5.02 -14.77
CA GLU A 105 0.24 4.61 -16.13
C GLU A 105 1.43 3.96 -16.84
N HIS A 106 2.62 4.56 -16.77
CA HIS A 106 3.85 3.99 -17.34
C HIS A 106 4.19 2.63 -16.74
N LEU A 107 4.11 2.50 -15.41
CA LEU A 107 4.34 1.23 -14.71
C LEU A 107 3.30 0.18 -15.11
N ASN A 108 2.04 0.56 -15.29
CA ASN A 108 0.99 -0.35 -15.73
C ASN A 108 1.23 -0.85 -17.15
N SER A 109 1.71 0.02 -18.04
CA SER A 109 2.02 -0.33 -19.42
C SER A 109 3.26 -1.23 -19.55
N TYR A 110 4.33 -0.98 -18.81
CA TYR A 110 5.62 -1.63 -19.04
C TYR A 110 6.04 -2.62 -17.95
N GLY A 111 5.63 -2.42 -16.70
CA GLY A 111 6.14 -3.16 -15.56
C GLY A 111 5.85 -4.65 -15.61
N GLN A 112 4.73 -5.06 -16.22
CA GLN A 112 4.33 -6.46 -16.31
C GLN A 112 5.20 -7.29 -17.27
N TYR A 113 5.82 -6.65 -18.27
CA TYR A 113 6.53 -7.33 -19.35
C TYR A 113 8.00 -7.55 -19.01
N ARG A 114 8.30 -8.71 -18.39
CA ARG A 114 9.66 -9.05 -17.95
C ARG A 114 10.51 -9.76 -19.00
N TYR A 115 9.89 -10.38 -20.00
CA TYR A 115 10.57 -11.25 -20.97
C TYR A 115 10.87 -10.56 -22.31
N LEU A 116 11.09 -9.24 -22.29
CA LEU A 116 11.36 -8.42 -23.50
C LEU A 116 10.30 -8.58 -24.62
N GLU A 117 9.09 -8.99 -24.25
CA GLU A 117 7.95 -9.10 -25.17
C GLU A 117 7.56 -7.74 -25.76
N VAL A 118 7.88 -6.66 -25.03
CA VAL A 118 7.77 -5.28 -25.49
C VAL A 118 9.04 -4.50 -25.16
N SER A 119 9.36 -3.52 -25.98
CA SER A 119 10.40 -2.54 -25.66
C SER A 119 9.93 -1.66 -24.51
N TYR A 120 10.73 -1.54 -23.46
CA TYR A 120 10.51 -0.61 -22.36
C TYR A 120 11.57 0.48 -22.37
N PHE A 121 11.25 1.62 -21.76
CA PHE A 121 12.20 2.70 -21.55
C PHE A 121 11.96 3.35 -20.18
N VAL A 122 13.02 3.96 -19.66
CA VAL A 122 12.97 4.77 -18.44
C VAL A 122 13.60 6.11 -18.81
N LYS A 123 12.82 7.20 -18.76
CA LYS A 123 13.24 8.53 -19.22
C LYS A 123 12.87 9.59 -18.19
N GLY A 124 13.79 10.52 -17.95
CA GLY A 124 13.56 11.67 -17.05
C GLY A 124 13.85 11.35 -15.59
N SER A 125 13.29 12.15 -14.69
CA SER A 125 13.48 12.10 -13.24
C SER A 125 12.65 11.01 -12.55
N VAL A 126 12.59 9.81 -13.14
CA VAL A 126 11.71 8.71 -12.71
C VAL A 126 11.95 8.31 -11.25
N PHE A 127 13.19 8.44 -10.77
CA PHE A 127 13.51 8.16 -9.37
C PHE A 127 12.79 9.11 -8.38
N ALA A 128 12.80 10.42 -8.67
CA ALA A 128 12.12 11.41 -7.85
C ALA A 128 10.59 11.28 -7.96
N GLU A 129 10.10 10.95 -9.15
CA GLU A 129 8.68 10.67 -9.38
C GLU A 129 8.21 9.45 -8.61
N LEU A 130 9.03 8.38 -8.55
CA LEU A 130 8.75 7.20 -7.73
C LEU A 130 8.64 7.58 -6.25
N ASP A 131 9.63 8.27 -5.71
CA ASP A 131 9.65 8.66 -4.29
C ASP A 131 8.43 9.53 -3.93
N LYS A 132 8.06 10.47 -4.81
CA LYS A 132 6.86 11.30 -4.66
C LYS A 132 5.57 10.47 -4.70
N ALA A 133 5.39 9.62 -5.71
CA ALA A 133 4.19 8.82 -5.88
C ALA A 133 4.01 7.81 -4.73
N VAL A 134 5.11 7.22 -4.25
CA VAL A 134 5.08 6.36 -3.06
C VAL A 134 4.65 7.17 -1.85
N TRP A 135 5.22 8.35 -1.60
CA TRP A 135 4.80 9.19 -0.48
C TRP A 135 3.30 9.55 -0.55
N GLU A 136 2.80 9.94 -1.73
CA GLU A 136 1.41 10.31 -1.96
C GLU A 136 0.44 9.14 -1.71
N LEU A 137 0.77 7.92 -2.14
CA LEU A 137 -0.12 6.76 -1.94
C LEU A 137 0.04 6.12 -0.55
N ARG A 138 1.28 5.97 -0.08
CA ARG A 138 1.64 5.21 1.13
C ARG A 138 1.02 5.78 2.40
N ARG A 139 0.75 7.08 2.45
CA ARG A 139 0.06 7.74 3.57
C ARG A 139 -1.36 7.20 3.81
N TYR A 140 -1.99 6.60 2.80
CA TYR A 140 -3.30 5.97 2.91
C TYR A 140 -3.22 4.51 3.37
N CYS A 141 -2.04 3.88 3.38
CA CYS A 141 -1.85 2.50 3.86
C CYS A 141 -1.81 2.42 5.39
N ARG A 142 -2.88 2.87 6.05
CA ARG A 142 -3.08 2.78 7.49
C ARG A 142 -4.56 2.55 7.79
N VAL A 143 -4.83 1.94 8.94
CA VAL A 143 -6.20 1.84 9.45
C VAL A 143 -6.63 3.25 9.87
N LEU A 144 -7.57 3.84 9.13
CA LEU A 144 -8.08 5.19 9.38
C LEU A 144 -9.28 5.17 10.33
N ASP A 145 -10.09 4.11 10.29
CA ASP A 145 -11.16 3.86 11.26
C ASP A 145 -10.61 3.07 12.45
N ILE A 146 -10.16 3.78 13.47
CA ILE A 146 -9.88 3.20 14.78
C ILE A 146 -11.08 3.50 15.67
N PRO A 147 -11.87 2.49 16.11
CA PRO A 147 -12.89 2.75 17.11
C PRO A 147 -12.22 3.32 18.37
N PHE A 148 -12.66 4.51 18.79
CA PHE A 148 -12.09 5.35 19.85
C PHE A 148 -11.86 4.64 21.21
N GLN A 149 -12.44 3.45 21.41
CA GLN A 149 -12.31 2.66 22.64
C GLN A 149 -10.92 2.07 22.90
N PHE A 150 -10.05 1.92 21.89
CA PHE A 150 -8.75 1.25 22.08
C PHE A 150 -7.59 2.18 22.48
N GLN A 151 -7.73 3.51 22.33
CA GLN A 151 -6.58 4.40 22.40
C GLN A 151 -6.30 4.97 23.80
N VAL A 152 -7.23 4.85 24.75
CA VAL A 152 -7.13 5.54 26.05
C VAL A 152 -6.45 4.68 27.14
N LYS A 153 -6.36 3.35 27.00
CA LYS A 153 -5.83 2.48 28.08
C LYS A 153 -4.32 2.27 28.08
N ASN A 154 -3.64 2.44 26.94
CA ASN A 154 -2.21 2.11 26.83
C ASN A 154 -1.26 3.32 26.86
N LEU A 155 -1.76 4.57 26.87
CA LEU A 155 -0.90 5.76 26.93
C LEU A 155 -0.63 6.29 28.34
N PHE A 156 -1.33 5.80 29.38
CA PHE A 156 -1.17 6.26 30.76
C PHE A 156 -0.45 5.26 31.69
N GLN A 157 0.15 4.20 31.15
CA GLN A 157 0.90 3.20 31.95
C GLN A 157 2.43 3.27 31.79
N CYS A 158 2.96 4.22 30.99
CA CYS A 158 4.40 4.38 30.79
C CYS A 158 4.86 5.83 30.98
N LEU A 159 4.36 6.53 32.00
CA LEU A 159 5.00 7.73 32.53
C LEU A 159 5.39 7.45 33.98
N PRO A 160 6.69 7.52 34.34
CA PRO A 160 7.13 7.43 35.73
C PRO A 160 6.62 8.62 36.56
#